data_AF-A0A524EFH3-F1
#
_entry.id   AF-A0A524EFH3-F1
#
_cell.length_a   1.000
_cell.length_b   1.000
_cell.length_c   1.000
_cell.angle_alpha   90.00
_cell.angle_beta   90.00
_cell.angle_gamma   90.00
#
_symmetry.space_group_name_H-M   'P 1'
#
loop_
_entity.id
_entity.type
_entity.pdbx_description
1 polymer ?
#
loop_
_entity_poly.entity_id
_entity_poly.type
_entity_poly.pdbx_seq_one_letter_code
_entity_poly.pdbx_strand_id
1 'polypeptide(L)'
;MVFQTMTELVITHWGTQGRQQYTIETSEASHISLKNRSIQRIDLSGLAGCKQLERLDLGGNLIEQIDLTPLATCGCLQALDISSNRLHTLDLYPLQVISTLDSLDLSANPLESVDITPVFPKVRISLRRGTKVILSLIYRYLLKLSDLSIISLTDSLDSMHYSPKIHWATVEEQIGDYGLPKILSSIHQILEMAKASDRFPLQRGLMAAFGLEELGGYDGEPEDLLSELHAEDSLESVRDVILDTSANLLKEQIKNGHSTLFLDSEKIAESRASLLTPQLAERRKREVSEAPVFKQGNSYDLSGLVLTYYGYEMIRAVGLGLETMDTGFEQLGDCLQVAGLCINETEDPAELESFKESFSKSLQTYVYQRIELSQG
;
A
#
# COMPACT_ATOMS: atom_id res chain seq x y z
N MET A 1 -6.61 -55.28 -7.03
CA MET A 1 -5.46 -54.37 -7.22
C MET A 1 -5.93 -53.24 -8.12
N VAL A 2 -6.19 -52.07 -7.55
CA VAL A 2 -6.40 -50.86 -8.35
C VAL A 2 -5.00 -50.38 -8.70
N PHE A 3 -4.64 -50.40 -9.99
CA PHE A 3 -3.47 -49.68 -10.45
C PHE A 3 -3.74 -48.20 -10.20
N GLN A 4 -3.10 -47.61 -9.19
CA GLN A 4 -2.94 -46.16 -9.17
C GLN A 4 -2.12 -45.84 -10.42
N THR A 5 -2.75 -45.20 -11.40
CA THR A 5 -2.02 -44.59 -12.51
C THR A 5 -1.07 -43.58 -11.90
N MET A 6 0.23 -43.85 -11.98
CA MET A 6 1.26 -42.88 -11.62
C MET A 6 1.06 -41.66 -12.52
N THR A 7 0.56 -40.57 -11.95
CA THR A 7 0.49 -39.29 -12.65
C THR A 7 1.90 -38.74 -12.65
N GLU A 8 2.47 -38.53 -13.83
CA GLU A 8 3.77 -37.88 -14.01
C GLU A 8 3.55 -36.42 -14.37
N LEU A 9 4.35 -35.53 -13.78
CA LEU A 9 4.47 -34.14 -14.21
C LEU A 9 5.63 -34.04 -15.19
N VAL A 10 5.41 -33.30 -16.28
CA VAL A 10 6.40 -33.12 -17.34
C VAL A 10 6.68 -31.63 -17.50
N ILE A 11 7.90 -31.22 -17.24
CA ILE A 11 8.40 -29.87 -17.55
C ILE A 11 9.21 -29.95 -18.83
N THR A 12 8.78 -29.23 -19.86
CA THR A 12 9.54 -29.13 -21.11
C THR A 12 10.45 -27.91 -21.05
N HIS A 13 11.71 -28.07 -21.46
CA HIS A 13 12.67 -26.96 -21.49
C HIS A 13 13.58 -27.04 -22.73
N TRP A 14 14.18 -25.91 -23.07
CA TRP A 14 15.09 -25.76 -24.21
C TRP A 14 16.37 -25.07 -23.75
N GLY A 15 17.51 -25.61 -24.15
CA GLY A 15 18.83 -25.04 -23.87
C GLY A 15 19.83 -25.35 -24.97
N THR A 16 21.11 -25.28 -24.65
CA THR A 16 22.21 -25.54 -25.60
C THR A 16 22.20 -26.95 -26.19
N GLN A 17 21.57 -27.91 -25.49
CA GLN A 17 21.42 -29.30 -25.93
C GLN A 17 20.09 -29.56 -26.66
N GLY A 18 19.32 -28.51 -27.00
CA GLY A 18 18.02 -28.63 -27.64
C GLY A 18 16.87 -28.81 -26.64
N ARG A 19 15.76 -29.39 -27.12
CA ARG A 19 14.56 -29.65 -26.33
C ARG A 19 14.78 -30.85 -25.41
N GLN A 20 14.45 -30.70 -24.14
CA GLN A 20 14.53 -31.73 -23.12
C GLN A 20 13.24 -31.75 -22.29
N GLN A 21 12.99 -32.88 -21.62
CA GLN A 21 11.86 -33.05 -20.71
C GLN A 21 12.39 -33.53 -19.37
N TYR A 22 11.90 -32.90 -18.31
CA TYR A 22 12.06 -33.36 -16.94
C TYR A 22 10.74 -33.98 -16.50
N THR A 23 10.78 -35.27 -16.17
CA THR A 23 9.62 -36.03 -15.71
C THR A 23 9.81 -36.39 -14.25
N ILE A 24 8.79 -36.18 -13.45
CA ILE A 24 8.76 -36.54 -12.03
C ILE A 24 7.38 -37.09 -11.68
N GLU A 25 7.32 -38.10 -10.80
CA GLU A 25 6.05 -38.55 -10.26
C GLU A 25 5.40 -37.45 -9.43
N THR A 26 4.10 -37.21 -9.62
CA THR A 26 3.36 -36.20 -8.87
C THR A 26 3.57 -36.37 -7.35
N SER A 27 3.54 -37.59 -6.82
CA SER A 27 3.77 -37.87 -5.39
C SER A 27 5.13 -37.39 -4.85
N GLU A 28 6.14 -37.24 -5.70
CA GLU A 28 7.50 -36.84 -5.32
C GLU A 28 7.81 -35.37 -5.65
N ALA A 29 6.90 -34.68 -6.34
CA ALA A 29 7.10 -33.34 -6.90
C ALA A 29 7.00 -32.20 -5.87
N SER A 30 7.41 -32.42 -4.62
CA SER A 30 7.46 -31.35 -3.62
C SER A 30 8.63 -30.38 -3.82
N HIS A 31 9.75 -30.89 -4.34
CA HIS A 31 10.97 -30.14 -4.57
C HIS A 31 11.48 -30.41 -5.98
N ILE A 32 11.33 -29.43 -6.87
CA ILE A 32 11.80 -29.54 -8.25
C ILE A 32 13.00 -28.61 -8.43
N SER A 33 14.15 -29.17 -8.80
CA SER A 33 15.35 -28.40 -9.13
C SER A 33 15.81 -28.67 -10.56
N LEU A 34 15.83 -27.60 -11.36
CA LEU A 34 16.39 -27.52 -12.70
C LEU A 34 17.58 -26.55 -12.73
N LYS A 35 18.25 -26.35 -11.59
CA LYS A 35 19.37 -25.43 -11.41
C LYS A 35 20.54 -25.78 -12.32
N ASN A 36 21.24 -24.77 -12.85
CA ASN A 36 22.49 -24.93 -13.62
C ASN A 36 22.39 -25.84 -14.84
N ARG A 37 21.26 -25.81 -15.57
CA ARG A 37 21.01 -26.66 -16.75
C ARG A 37 21.13 -25.92 -18.08
N SER A 38 21.66 -24.69 -18.08
CA SER A 38 21.77 -23.85 -19.28
C SER A 38 20.45 -23.70 -20.03
N ILE A 39 19.33 -23.66 -19.30
CA ILE A 39 17.99 -23.52 -19.86
C ILE A 39 17.81 -22.09 -20.37
N GLN A 40 17.40 -21.94 -21.62
CA GLN A 40 17.09 -20.64 -22.24
C GLN A 40 15.58 -20.38 -22.24
N ARG A 41 14.76 -21.43 -22.39
CA ARG A 41 13.30 -21.36 -22.34
C ARG A 41 12.76 -22.54 -21.55
N ILE A 42 11.71 -22.30 -20.76
CA ILE A 42 11.04 -23.31 -19.97
C ILE A 42 9.53 -23.18 -20.13
N ASP A 43 8.83 -24.31 -20.13
CA ASP A 43 7.37 -24.40 -20.12
C ASP A 43 6.93 -25.04 -18.80
N LEU A 44 6.34 -24.21 -17.93
CA LEU A 44 5.86 -24.62 -16.61
C LEU A 44 4.42 -25.15 -16.62
N SER A 45 3.75 -25.26 -17.79
CA SER A 45 2.35 -25.70 -17.87
C SER A 45 2.11 -27.07 -17.21
N GLY A 46 3.11 -27.96 -17.26
CA GLY A 46 3.06 -29.26 -16.58
C GLY A 46 3.03 -29.19 -15.04
N LEU A 47 3.30 -28.03 -14.44
CA LEU A 47 3.15 -27.79 -13.00
C LEU A 47 1.77 -27.27 -12.61
N ALA A 48 0.91 -26.90 -13.57
CA ALA A 48 -0.42 -26.41 -13.27
C ALA A 48 -1.20 -27.46 -12.44
N GLY A 49 -1.71 -27.03 -11.30
CA GLY A 49 -2.44 -27.87 -10.35
C GLY A 49 -1.57 -28.73 -9.45
N CYS A 50 -0.24 -28.62 -9.48
CA CYS A 50 0.67 -29.37 -8.61
C CYS A 50 0.59 -28.87 -7.15
N LYS A 51 -0.37 -29.41 -6.39
CA LYS A 51 -0.69 -28.95 -5.02
C LYS A 51 0.37 -29.30 -3.98
N GLN A 52 1.25 -30.26 -4.24
CA GLN A 52 2.33 -30.63 -3.32
C GLN A 52 3.65 -29.89 -3.58
N LEU A 53 3.76 -29.09 -4.65
CA LEU A 53 5.00 -28.35 -4.95
C LEU A 53 5.24 -27.31 -3.85
N GLU A 54 6.37 -27.42 -3.15
CA GLU A 54 6.80 -26.50 -2.10
C GLU A 54 7.98 -25.65 -2.56
N ARG A 55 8.89 -26.19 -3.38
CA ARG A 55 10.08 -25.47 -3.84
C ARG A 55 10.34 -25.72 -5.33
N LEU A 56 10.54 -24.62 -6.07
CA LEU A 56 10.99 -24.64 -7.46
C LEU A 56 12.30 -23.86 -7.61
N ASP A 57 13.38 -24.55 -8.00
CA ASP A 57 14.70 -23.97 -8.24
C ASP A 57 15.06 -24.00 -9.73
N LEU A 58 15.07 -22.82 -10.34
CA LEU A 58 15.46 -22.53 -11.73
C LEU A 58 16.74 -21.70 -11.79
N GLY A 59 17.49 -21.61 -10.69
CA GLY A 59 18.66 -20.75 -10.57
C GLY A 59 19.80 -21.13 -11.52
N GLY A 60 20.63 -20.16 -11.90
CA GLY A 60 21.84 -20.42 -12.70
C GLY A 60 21.55 -20.92 -14.11
N ASN A 61 20.47 -20.45 -14.71
CA ASN A 61 20.11 -20.77 -16.09
C ASN A 61 20.33 -19.53 -17.00
N LEU A 62 19.82 -19.58 -18.22
CA LEU A 62 19.96 -18.54 -19.24
C LEU A 62 18.58 -18.01 -19.66
N ILE A 63 17.61 -18.04 -18.74
CA ILE A 63 16.21 -17.71 -19.01
C ILE A 63 16.09 -16.19 -19.17
N GLU A 64 15.59 -15.74 -20.32
CA GLU A 64 15.36 -14.32 -20.61
C GLU A 64 13.90 -13.91 -20.35
N GLN A 65 12.97 -14.85 -20.46
CA GLN A 65 11.54 -14.67 -20.22
C GLN A 65 10.96 -15.94 -19.60
N ILE A 66 10.02 -15.77 -18.67
CA ILE A 66 9.33 -16.88 -18.01
C ILE A 66 7.87 -16.50 -17.73
N ASP A 67 6.95 -17.42 -18.01
CA ASP A 67 5.55 -17.31 -17.64
C ASP A 67 5.31 -18.04 -16.31
N LEU A 68 4.91 -17.29 -15.29
CA LEU A 68 4.63 -17.82 -13.95
C LEU A 68 3.16 -18.21 -13.77
N THR A 69 2.29 -17.97 -14.76
CA THR A 69 0.84 -18.29 -14.69
C THR A 69 0.54 -19.71 -14.22
N PRO A 70 1.26 -20.77 -14.67
CA PRO A 70 1.01 -22.13 -14.18
C PRO A 70 1.19 -22.29 -12.66
N LEU A 71 2.07 -21.49 -12.04
CA LEU A 71 2.36 -21.56 -10.61
C LEU A 71 1.22 -21.01 -9.73
N ALA A 72 0.32 -20.18 -10.28
CA ALA A 72 -0.81 -19.61 -9.54
C ALA A 72 -1.71 -20.67 -8.87
N THR A 73 -1.66 -21.90 -9.38
CA THR A 73 -2.44 -23.04 -8.85
C THR A 73 -1.64 -23.96 -7.92
N CYS A 74 -0.35 -23.71 -7.71
CA CYS A 74 0.53 -24.45 -6.80
C CYS A 74 0.38 -23.93 -5.36
N GLY A 75 -0.73 -24.27 -4.72
CA GLY A 75 -1.14 -23.65 -3.43
C GLY A 75 -0.21 -23.88 -2.23
N CYS A 76 0.76 -24.80 -2.33
CA CYS A 76 1.75 -25.07 -1.28
C CYS A 76 3.14 -24.51 -1.60
N LEU A 77 3.30 -23.76 -2.70
CA LEU A 77 4.60 -23.24 -3.12
C LEU A 77 5.10 -22.22 -2.08
N GLN A 78 6.22 -22.55 -1.44
CA GLN A 78 6.87 -21.73 -0.42
C GLN A 78 8.02 -20.93 -1.00
N ALA A 79 8.87 -21.56 -1.83
CA ALA A 79 10.07 -20.92 -2.35
C ALA A 79 10.21 -21.04 -3.87
N LEU A 80 10.55 -19.93 -4.50
CA LEU A 80 10.85 -19.83 -5.93
C LEU A 80 12.23 -19.18 -6.12
N ASP A 81 13.19 -19.94 -6.64
CA ASP A 81 14.52 -19.45 -7.00
C ASP A 81 14.59 -19.34 -8.53
N ILE A 82 14.70 -18.11 -9.05
CA ILE A 82 14.98 -17.81 -10.47
C ILE A 82 16.24 -16.93 -10.54
N SER A 83 17.12 -17.02 -9.54
CA SER A 83 18.35 -16.24 -9.47
C SER A 83 19.32 -16.61 -10.59
N SER A 84 20.27 -15.72 -10.87
CA SER A 84 21.33 -15.98 -11.85
C SER A 84 20.80 -16.42 -13.22
N ASN A 85 19.78 -15.71 -13.71
CA ASN A 85 19.21 -15.85 -15.05
C ASN A 85 19.47 -14.56 -15.85
N ARG A 86 18.76 -14.37 -16.97
CA ARG A 86 18.90 -13.22 -17.88
C ARG A 86 17.59 -12.44 -17.98
N LEU A 87 16.79 -12.44 -16.92
CA LEU A 87 15.51 -11.73 -16.90
C LEU A 87 15.72 -10.23 -16.92
N HIS A 88 15.10 -9.56 -17.90
CA HIS A 88 15.04 -8.09 -17.99
C HIS A 88 13.72 -7.53 -17.43
N THR A 89 12.66 -8.32 -17.50
CA THR A 89 11.34 -8.05 -16.93
C THR A 89 10.78 -9.33 -16.31
N LEU A 90 9.83 -9.19 -15.38
CA LEU A 90 9.12 -10.31 -14.78
C LEU A 90 7.75 -9.88 -14.27
N ASP A 91 6.69 -10.59 -14.63
CA ASP A 91 5.34 -10.40 -14.08
C ASP A 91 5.18 -11.28 -12.82
N LEU A 92 4.95 -10.64 -11.67
CA LEU A 92 4.75 -11.31 -10.38
C LEU A 92 3.27 -11.50 -10.02
N TYR A 93 2.33 -10.98 -10.79
CA TYR A 93 0.89 -11.14 -10.52
C TYR A 93 0.42 -12.60 -10.41
N PRO A 94 0.93 -13.57 -11.19
CA PRO A 94 0.59 -14.97 -10.99
C PRO A 94 0.88 -15.51 -9.59
N LEU A 95 1.85 -14.91 -8.86
CA LEU A 95 2.22 -15.35 -7.52
C LEU A 95 1.34 -14.75 -6.42
N GLN A 96 0.53 -13.74 -6.75
CA GLN A 96 -0.29 -12.98 -5.80
C GLN A 96 -1.21 -13.85 -4.94
N VAL A 97 -1.77 -14.89 -5.57
CA VAL A 97 -2.76 -15.80 -4.98
C VAL A 97 -2.11 -16.90 -4.11
N ILE A 98 -0.79 -17.02 -4.13
CA ILE A 98 -0.05 -18.08 -3.42
C ILE A 98 0.25 -17.60 -2.00
N SER A 99 -0.69 -17.82 -1.08
CA SER A 99 -0.58 -17.37 0.32
C SER A 99 0.55 -18.05 1.11
N THR A 100 1.08 -19.16 0.61
CA THR A 100 2.16 -19.93 1.24
C THR A 100 3.56 -19.49 0.79
N LEU A 101 3.67 -18.65 -0.25
CA LEU A 101 4.95 -18.20 -0.77
C LEU A 101 5.63 -17.31 0.29
N ASP A 102 6.86 -17.67 0.68
CA ASP A 102 7.62 -17.00 1.73
C ASP A 102 8.94 -16.40 1.20
N SER A 103 9.43 -16.92 0.08
CA SER A 103 10.75 -16.58 -0.46
C SER A 103 10.75 -16.56 -1.98
N LEU A 104 11.23 -15.45 -2.54
CA LEU A 104 11.43 -15.26 -3.97
C LEU A 104 12.86 -14.74 -4.22
N ASP A 105 13.67 -15.53 -4.91
CA ASP A 105 15.03 -15.12 -5.27
C ASP A 105 15.11 -14.75 -6.76
N LEU A 106 15.29 -13.45 -7.02
CA LEU A 106 15.51 -12.87 -8.35
C LEU A 106 16.92 -12.27 -8.47
N SER A 107 17.81 -12.55 -7.51
CA SER A 107 19.18 -12.03 -7.49
C SER A 107 19.93 -12.41 -8.75
N ALA A 108 20.97 -11.63 -9.08
CA ALA A 108 21.80 -11.85 -10.26
C ALA A 108 21.02 -11.94 -11.61
N ASN A 109 19.87 -11.26 -11.72
CA ASN A 109 19.23 -10.98 -13.00
C ASN A 109 19.48 -9.53 -13.44
N PRO A 110 19.53 -9.24 -14.76
CA PRO A 110 19.63 -7.89 -15.30
C PRO A 110 18.27 -7.14 -15.33
N LEU A 111 17.47 -7.25 -14.27
CA LEU A 111 16.21 -6.53 -14.11
C LEU A 111 16.50 -5.04 -13.90
N GLU A 112 15.97 -4.19 -14.78
CA GLU A 112 16.01 -2.73 -14.59
C GLU A 112 15.06 -2.31 -13.47
N SER A 113 13.83 -2.83 -13.50
CA SER A 113 12.83 -2.65 -12.47
C SER A 113 11.97 -3.91 -12.27
N VAL A 114 11.32 -4.01 -11.12
CA VAL A 114 10.34 -5.06 -10.84
C VAL A 114 9.21 -4.52 -9.95
N ASP A 115 7.97 -4.77 -10.34
CA ASP A 115 6.79 -4.50 -9.51
C ASP A 115 6.58 -5.67 -8.54
N ILE A 116 6.79 -5.38 -7.25
CA ILE A 116 6.63 -6.36 -6.18
C ILE A 116 5.30 -6.20 -5.43
N THR A 117 4.45 -5.26 -5.83
CA THR A 117 3.11 -5.03 -5.24
C THR A 117 2.33 -6.34 -5.05
N PRO A 118 2.29 -7.28 -6.01
CA PRO A 118 1.47 -8.48 -5.87
C PRO A 118 1.94 -9.45 -4.78
N VAL A 119 3.19 -9.35 -4.33
CA VAL A 119 3.80 -10.29 -3.37
C VAL A 119 4.23 -9.62 -2.07
N PHE A 120 4.25 -8.29 -2.04
CA PHE A 120 4.58 -7.49 -0.88
C PHE A 120 3.38 -7.38 0.09
N PRO A 121 3.58 -7.24 1.41
CA PRO A 121 4.81 -7.44 2.20
C PRO A 121 5.08 -8.90 2.62
N LYS A 122 4.34 -9.88 2.08
CA LYS A 122 4.38 -11.27 2.61
C LYS A 122 5.66 -12.02 2.25
N VAL A 123 6.20 -11.76 1.06
CA VAL A 123 7.29 -12.54 0.48
C VAL A 123 8.62 -11.84 0.74
N ARG A 124 9.62 -12.58 1.25
CA ARG A 124 11.01 -12.12 1.28
C ARG A 124 11.58 -12.17 -0.13
N ILE A 125 12.09 -11.05 -0.63
CA ILE A 125 12.54 -10.93 -2.01
C ILE A 125 14.03 -10.61 -2.05
N SER A 126 14.79 -11.39 -2.81
CA SER A 126 16.20 -11.08 -3.09
C SER A 126 16.33 -10.49 -4.49
N LEU A 127 16.98 -9.34 -4.59
CA LEU A 127 17.19 -8.61 -5.84
C LEU A 127 18.67 -8.33 -6.06
N ARG A 128 19.05 -8.10 -7.33
CA ARG A 128 20.35 -7.54 -7.67
C ARG A 128 20.39 -6.08 -7.20
N ARG A 129 21.52 -5.64 -6.62
CA ARG A 129 21.72 -4.22 -6.35
C ARG A 129 21.54 -3.39 -7.63
N GLY A 130 20.81 -2.28 -7.51
CA GLY A 130 20.54 -1.35 -8.60
C GLY A 130 19.21 -1.57 -9.30
N THR A 131 18.54 -2.72 -9.10
CA THR A 131 17.17 -2.93 -9.58
C THR A 131 16.22 -1.95 -8.89
N LYS A 132 15.44 -1.21 -9.68
CA LYS A 132 14.40 -0.30 -9.20
C LYS A 132 13.21 -1.12 -8.71
N VAL A 133 12.79 -0.90 -7.47
CA VAL A 133 11.60 -1.56 -6.90
C VAL A 133 10.39 -0.70 -7.21
N ILE A 134 9.36 -1.27 -7.81
CA ILE A 134 8.06 -0.63 -8.00
C ILE A 134 7.12 -1.19 -6.94
N LEU A 135 6.41 -0.28 -6.26
CA LEU A 135 5.35 -0.57 -5.31
C LEU A 135 4.17 0.36 -5.59
N SER A 136 2.94 -0.13 -5.41
CA SER A 136 1.76 0.73 -5.42
C SER A 136 1.94 1.93 -4.49
N LEU A 137 1.52 3.11 -4.95
CA LEU A 137 1.55 4.35 -4.17
C LEU A 137 0.79 4.24 -2.85
N ILE A 138 -0.17 3.32 -2.74
CA ILE A 138 -0.89 3.04 -1.49
C ILE A 138 0.10 2.73 -0.35
N TYR A 139 1.13 1.94 -0.62
CA TYR A 139 2.12 1.54 0.38
C TYR A 139 2.96 2.72 0.91
N ARG A 140 3.07 3.82 0.16
CA ARG A 140 3.73 5.05 0.66
C ARG A 140 3.06 5.59 1.92
N TYR A 141 1.76 5.35 2.07
CA TYR A 141 0.96 5.81 3.19
C TYR A 141 0.91 4.84 4.36
N LEU A 142 1.27 3.57 4.12
CA LEU A 142 1.17 2.48 5.09
C LEU A 142 2.51 2.14 5.74
N LEU A 143 3.59 2.19 4.98
CA LEU A 143 4.84 1.55 5.36
C LEU A 143 5.74 2.41 6.25
N LYS A 144 6.35 1.72 7.21
CA LYS A 144 7.53 2.18 7.94
C LYS A 144 8.79 1.68 7.24
N LEU A 145 9.91 2.38 7.43
CA LEU A 145 11.19 1.96 6.84
C LEU A 145 11.61 0.53 7.23
N SER A 146 11.21 0.05 8.41
CA SER A 146 11.44 -1.33 8.88
C SER A 146 10.79 -2.38 8.00
N ASP A 147 9.67 -2.06 7.34
CA ASP A 147 8.90 -3.01 6.54
C ASP A 147 9.62 -3.38 5.24
N LEU A 148 10.59 -2.55 4.82
CA LEU A 148 11.44 -2.80 3.65
C LEU A 148 12.55 -3.83 3.92
N SER A 149 12.71 -4.29 5.16
CA SER A 149 13.70 -5.31 5.53
C SER A 149 13.47 -6.67 4.85
N ILE A 150 12.27 -6.91 4.32
CA ILE A 150 11.97 -8.11 3.54
C ILE A 150 12.67 -8.13 2.17
N ILE A 151 13.19 -6.99 1.73
CA ILE A 151 13.91 -6.84 0.46
C ILE A 151 15.41 -6.96 0.75
N SER A 152 16.00 -8.07 0.32
CA SER A 152 17.44 -8.30 0.37
C SER A 152 18.08 -7.83 -0.94
N LEU A 153 19.08 -6.94 -0.83
CA LEU A 153 19.88 -6.53 -1.98
C LEU A 153 21.21 -7.28 -1.97
N THR A 154 21.37 -8.13 -2.97
CA THR A 154 22.59 -8.92 -3.15
C THR A 154 23.62 -8.15 -3.96
N ASP A 155 24.86 -8.23 -3.52
CA ASP A 155 26.04 -7.74 -4.22
C ASP A 155 27.00 -8.93 -4.39
N SER A 156 27.79 -8.93 -5.47
CA SER A 156 28.88 -9.91 -5.58
C SER A 156 30.13 -9.50 -4.80
N LEU A 157 30.30 -8.23 -4.40
CA LEU A 157 31.60 -7.75 -3.89
C LEU A 157 31.65 -6.65 -2.80
N ASP A 158 30.58 -5.94 -2.39
CA ASP A 158 30.72 -4.88 -1.36
C ASP A 158 29.72 -4.90 -0.19
N SER A 159 30.28 -4.88 1.02
CA SER A 159 29.62 -5.04 2.33
C SER A 159 28.92 -3.78 2.88
N MET A 160 28.49 -2.85 2.03
CA MET A 160 27.72 -1.68 2.47
C MET A 160 26.21 -1.98 2.47
N HIS A 161 25.51 -1.49 3.49
CA HIS A 161 24.04 -1.53 3.56
C HIS A 161 23.46 -0.52 2.57
N TYR A 162 22.91 -1.01 1.45
CA TYR A 162 22.19 -0.18 0.48
C TYR A 162 20.69 -0.35 0.68
N SER A 163 19.94 0.75 0.60
CA SER A 163 18.48 0.73 0.57
C SER A 163 17.97 0.58 -0.88
N PRO A 164 16.87 -0.16 -1.10
CA PRO A 164 16.27 -0.26 -2.42
C PRO A 164 15.77 1.10 -2.90
N LYS A 165 15.96 1.40 -4.19
CA LYS A 165 15.34 2.57 -4.82
C LYS A 165 13.89 2.22 -5.13
N ILE A 166 12.96 2.81 -4.37
CA ILE A 166 11.53 2.55 -4.52
C ILE A 166 10.90 3.64 -5.40
N HIS A 167 10.08 3.20 -6.34
CA HIS A 167 9.16 4.02 -7.12
C HIS A 167 7.74 3.69 -6.70
N TRP A 168 7.03 4.72 -6.25
CA TRP A 168 5.65 4.62 -5.82
C TRP A 168 4.75 4.86 -7.03
N ALA A 169 4.19 3.80 -7.59
CA ALA A 169 3.45 3.86 -8.84
C ALA A 169 1.97 4.20 -8.63
N THR A 170 1.43 5.08 -9.47
CA THR A 170 -0.01 5.32 -9.56
C THR A 170 -0.68 4.20 -10.38
N VAL A 171 -2.00 4.10 -10.28
CA VAL A 171 -2.78 3.15 -11.10
C VAL A 171 -2.58 3.44 -12.60
N GLU A 172 -2.48 4.71 -12.97
CA GLU A 172 -2.26 5.16 -14.34
C GLU A 172 -0.90 4.72 -14.91
N GLU A 173 0.16 4.72 -14.09
CA GLU A 173 1.48 4.23 -14.50
C GLU A 173 1.50 2.70 -14.67
N GLN A 174 0.74 1.95 -13.86
CA GLN A 174 0.75 0.49 -13.85
C GLN A 174 -0.18 -0.14 -14.90
N ILE A 175 -1.23 0.56 -15.33
CA ILE A 175 -2.30 -0.04 -16.16
C ILE A 175 -1.80 -0.54 -17.51
N GLY A 176 -0.81 0.13 -18.10
CA GLY A 176 -0.23 -0.26 -19.39
C GLY A 176 0.46 -1.63 -19.37
N ASP A 177 1.08 -1.98 -18.24
CA ASP A 177 1.87 -3.21 -18.11
C ASP A 177 1.01 -4.42 -17.70
N TYR A 178 -0.01 -4.21 -16.87
CA TYR A 178 -0.75 -5.29 -16.22
C TYR A 178 -2.25 -5.32 -16.55
N GLY A 179 -2.84 -4.17 -16.88
CA GLY A 179 -4.29 -4.00 -17.00
C GLY A 179 -5.00 -3.81 -15.66
N LEU A 180 -6.16 -3.15 -15.72
CA LEU A 180 -6.93 -2.74 -14.54
C LEU A 180 -7.37 -3.90 -13.63
N PRO A 181 -7.84 -5.07 -14.13
CA PRO A 181 -8.31 -6.15 -13.26
C PRO A 181 -7.23 -6.68 -12.31
N LYS A 182 -5.98 -6.77 -12.79
CA LYS A 182 -4.83 -7.17 -11.97
C LYS A 182 -4.57 -6.14 -10.88
N ILE A 183 -4.52 -4.85 -11.24
CA ILE A 183 -4.28 -3.77 -10.27
C ILE A 183 -5.38 -3.73 -9.20
N LEU A 184 -6.65 -3.80 -9.59
CA LEU A 184 -7.77 -3.86 -8.65
C LEU A 184 -7.65 -5.07 -7.74
N SER A 185 -7.26 -6.23 -8.23
CA SER A 185 -7.02 -7.42 -7.38
C SER A 185 -5.92 -7.16 -6.34
N SER A 186 -4.83 -6.46 -6.68
CA SER A 186 -3.83 -6.02 -5.70
C SER A 186 -4.37 -5.05 -4.68
N ILE A 187 -5.21 -4.09 -5.08
CA ILE A 187 -5.85 -3.17 -4.15
C ILE A 187 -6.73 -3.92 -3.15
N HIS A 188 -7.55 -4.88 -3.60
CA HIS A 188 -8.36 -5.72 -2.72
C HIS A 188 -7.50 -6.52 -1.74
N GLN A 189 -6.38 -7.08 -2.19
CA GLN A 189 -5.47 -7.78 -1.29
C GLN A 189 -4.84 -6.86 -0.23
N ILE A 190 -4.48 -5.62 -0.61
CA ILE A 190 -3.98 -4.62 0.35
C ILE A 190 -5.05 -4.30 1.39
N LEU A 191 -6.32 -4.14 0.97
CA LEU A 191 -7.47 -3.92 1.84
C LEU A 191 -7.66 -5.06 2.84
N GLU A 192 -7.66 -6.31 2.36
CA GLU A 192 -7.81 -7.50 3.20
C GLU A 192 -6.69 -7.67 4.24
N MET A 193 -5.49 -7.18 3.94
CA MET A 193 -4.34 -7.26 4.84
C MET A 193 -4.25 -6.12 5.85
N ALA A 194 -5.02 -5.05 5.63
CA ALA A 194 -4.92 -3.83 6.42
C ALA A 194 -5.43 -4.04 7.86
N LYS A 195 -4.69 -3.53 8.84
CA LYS A 195 -5.15 -3.52 10.23
C LYS A 195 -6.15 -2.38 10.43
N ALA A 196 -6.94 -2.46 11.51
CA ALA A 196 -7.83 -1.38 11.91
C ALA A 196 -7.13 -0.02 12.09
N SER A 197 -5.86 -0.02 12.53
CA SER A 197 -5.04 1.19 12.66
C SER A 197 -4.70 1.83 11.31
N ASP A 198 -4.74 1.06 10.23
CA ASP A 198 -4.18 1.43 8.94
C ASP A 198 -5.27 1.89 7.93
N ARG A 199 -6.54 1.86 8.33
CA ARG A 199 -7.69 2.12 7.45
C ARG A 199 -7.67 3.53 6.86
N PHE A 200 -7.46 4.56 7.68
CA PHE A 200 -7.34 5.94 7.23
C PHE A 200 -6.11 6.19 6.32
N PRO A 201 -4.87 5.79 6.68
CA PRO A 201 -3.74 5.91 5.76
C PRO A 201 -3.95 5.13 4.46
N LEU A 202 -4.58 3.95 4.51
CA LEU A 202 -4.88 3.17 3.32
C LEU A 202 -5.82 3.94 2.40
N GLN A 203 -6.94 4.44 2.94
CA GLN A 203 -7.89 5.28 2.21
C GLN A 203 -7.18 6.43 1.51
N ARG A 204 -6.30 7.14 2.24
CA ARG A 204 -5.48 8.21 1.68
C ARG A 204 -4.57 7.76 0.55
N GLY A 205 -3.91 6.61 0.72
CA GLY A 205 -3.07 6.01 -0.30
C GLY A 205 -3.86 5.57 -1.54
N LEU A 206 -5.08 5.07 -1.35
CA LEU A 206 -6.00 4.70 -2.43
C LEU A 206 -6.36 5.92 -3.27
N MET A 207 -6.79 7.01 -2.63
CA MET A 207 -7.09 8.28 -3.30
C MET A 207 -5.87 8.80 -4.07
N ALA A 208 -4.69 8.73 -3.46
CA ALA A 208 -3.44 9.12 -4.11
C ALA A 208 -3.11 8.24 -5.33
N ALA A 209 -3.27 6.93 -5.22
CA ALA A 209 -3.00 5.99 -6.32
C ALA A 209 -3.91 6.24 -7.53
N PHE A 210 -5.14 6.71 -7.31
CA PHE A 210 -6.08 7.12 -8.36
C PHE A 210 -5.96 8.59 -8.77
N GLY A 211 -5.03 9.35 -8.18
CA GLY A 211 -4.84 10.77 -8.49
C GLY A 211 -6.01 11.66 -8.07
N LEU A 212 -6.62 11.36 -6.92
CA LEU A 212 -7.76 12.06 -6.29
C LEU A 212 -7.38 12.53 -4.87
N GLU A 213 -6.12 12.91 -4.66
CA GLU A 213 -5.57 13.25 -3.33
C GLU A 213 -6.35 14.36 -2.62
N GLU A 214 -6.96 15.27 -3.36
CA GLU A 214 -7.77 16.37 -2.84
C GLU A 214 -8.98 15.91 -2.01
N LEU A 215 -9.47 14.69 -2.24
CA LEU A 215 -10.56 14.05 -1.51
C LEU A 215 -10.04 13.04 -0.45
N GLY A 216 -8.73 13.02 -0.16
CA GLY A 216 -8.08 12.12 0.78
C GLY A 216 -8.37 12.39 2.27
N GLY A 217 -9.55 12.89 2.62
CA GLY A 217 -9.94 13.23 3.99
C GLY A 217 -11.12 12.41 4.53
N TYR A 218 -11.52 11.35 3.83
CA TYR A 218 -12.64 10.51 4.24
C TYR A 218 -12.26 9.61 5.42
N ASP A 219 -12.98 9.76 6.54
CA ASP A 219 -12.79 9.03 7.79
C ASP A 219 -13.84 7.92 7.93
N GLY A 220 -13.79 6.96 7.00
CA GLY A 220 -14.65 5.77 7.00
C GLY A 220 -13.93 4.56 6.43
N GLU A 221 -14.68 3.56 5.99
CA GLU A 221 -14.08 2.32 5.50
C GLU A 221 -13.60 2.48 4.05
N PRO A 222 -12.35 2.10 3.71
CA PRO A 222 -11.82 2.28 2.36
C PRO A 222 -12.60 1.52 1.26
N GLU A 223 -13.24 0.40 1.61
CA GLU A 223 -14.06 -0.41 0.71
C GLU A 223 -15.30 0.34 0.23
N ASP A 224 -15.81 1.29 1.02
CA ASP A 224 -16.97 2.11 0.63
C ASP A 224 -16.66 2.88 -0.66
N LEU A 225 -15.39 3.27 -0.86
CA LEU A 225 -14.92 3.98 -2.06
C LEU A 225 -14.90 3.13 -3.33
N LEU A 226 -14.88 1.80 -3.18
CA LEU A 226 -14.80 0.85 -4.29
C LEU A 226 -16.15 0.12 -4.52
N SER A 227 -17.17 0.42 -3.71
CA SER A 227 -18.42 -0.33 -3.63
C SER A 227 -19.24 -0.32 -4.92
N GLU A 228 -19.10 0.72 -5.74
CA GLU A 228 -19.85 0.90 -6.99
C GLU A 228 -19.04 0.51 -8.24
N LEU A 229 -17.84 -0.03 -8.09
CA LEU A 229 -16.99 -0.41 -9.23
C LEU A 229 -17.49 -1.66 -9.97
N HIS A 230 -17.34 -1.66 -11.29
CA HIS A 230 -17.68 -2.79 -12.15
C HIS A 230 -16.45 -3.36 -12.86
N ALA A 231 -16.48 -4.67 -13.14
CA ALA A 231 -15.31 -5.40 -13.65
C ALA A 231 -14.84 -4.99 -15.06
N GLU A 232 -15.68 -4.30 -15.83
CA GLU A 232 -15.43 -3.91 -17.22
C GLU A 232 -15.10 -2.41 -17.37
N ASP A 233 -14.96 -1.68 -16.28
CA ASP A 233 -14.73 -0.23 -16.30
C ASP A 233 -13.38 0.14 -16.93
N SER A 234 -13.36 1.28 -17.64
CA SER A 234 -12.10 1.95 -18.00
C SER A 234 -11.51 2.64 -16.76
N LEU A 235 -10.22 2.99 -16.78
CA LEU A 235 -9.61 3.75 -15.69
C LEU A 235 -10.33 5.09 -15.44
N GLU A 236 -10.77 5.76 -16.51
CA GLU A 236 -11.52 7.02 -16.41
C GLU A 236 -12.87 6.80 -15.72
N SER A 237 -13.60 5.74 -16.09
CA SER A 237 -14.87 5.35 -15.44
C SER A 237 -14.65 5.04 -13.95
N VAL A 238 -13.63 4.25 -13.61
CA VAL A 238 -13.29 3.93 -12.22
C VAL A 238 -12.96 5.20 -11.42
N ARG A 239 -12.16 6.11 -11.98
CA ARG A 239 -11.82 7.38 -11.30
C ARG A 239 -13.06 8.24 -11.07
N ASP A 240 -13.95 8.33 -12.06
CA ASP A 240 -15.21 9.07 -11.94
C ASP A 240 -16.12 8.48 -10.86
N VAL A 241 -16.27 7.16 -10.82
CA VAL A 241 -17.06 6.48 -9.79
C VAL A 241 -16.47 6.73 -8.40
N ILE A 242 -15.15 6.52 -8.22
CA ILE A 242 -14.49 6.77 -6.93
C ILE A 242 -14.66 8.23 -6.51
N LEU A 243 -14.52 9.18 -7.44
CA LEU A 243 -14.70 10.61 -7.16
C LEU A 243 -16.13 10.90 -6.69
N ASP A 244 -17.14 10.44 -7.43
CA ASP A 244 -18.55 10.69 -7.12
C ASP A 244 -18.95 10.04 -5.78
N THR A 245 -18.53 8.78 -5.55
CA THR A 245 -18.75 8.08 -4.27
C THR A 245 -18.07 8.81 -3.12
N SER A 246 -16.80 9.21 -3.28
CA SER A 246 -16.05 9.97 -2.27
C SER A 246 -16.73 11.29 -1.94
N ALA A 247 -17.19 12.02 -2.95
CA ALA A 247 -17.85 13.31 -2.76
C ALA A 247 -19.15 13.16 -1.96
N ASN A 248 -19.94 12.11 -2.22
CA ASN A 248 -21.16 11.83 -1.45
C ASN A 248 -20.88 11.45 0.00
N LEU A 249 -19.88 10.59 0.24
CA LEU A 249 -19.48 10.19 1.58
C LEU A 249 -18.94 11.37 2.39
N LEU A 250 -18.08 12.20 1.78
CA LEU A 250 -17.54 13.41 2.40
C LEU A 250 -18.63 14.43 2.70
N LYS A 251 -19.64 14.56 1.84
CA LYS A 251 -20.79 15.44 2.10
C LYS A 251 -21.50 15.05 3.40
N GLU A 252 -21.78 13.77 3.60
CA GLU A 252 -22.42 13.31 4.84
C GLU A 252 -21.48 13.42 6.05
N GLN A 253 -20.18 13.13 5.90
CA GLN A 253 -19.17 13.34 6.94
C GLN A 253 -19.15 14.81 7.43
N ILE A 254 -19.06 15.77 6.50
CA ILE A 254 -19.03 17.20 6.80
C ILE A 254 -20.33 17.65 7.47
N LYS A 255 -21.47 17.18 6.96
CA LYS A 255 -22.80 17.49 7.51
C LYS A 255 -23.00 16.97 8.93
N ASN A 256 -22.40 15.83 9.26
CA ASN A 256 -22.42 15.25 10.60
C ASN A 256 -21.42 15.89 11.55
N GLY A 257 -20.65 16.89 11.11
CA GLY A 257 -19.68 17.59 11.95
C GLY A 257 -18.39 16.81 12.17
N HIS A 258 -18.05 15.85 11.30
CA HIS A 258 -16.79 15.11 11.41
C HIS A 258 -15.62 15.90 10.77
N SER A 259 -14.44 15.28 10.69
CA SER A 259 -13.19 15.90 10.23
C SER A 259 -13.25 16.46 8.81
N THR A 260 -12.54 17.56 8.57
CA THR A 260 -12.18 18.07 7.23
C THR A 260 -10.69 18.04 6.94
N LEU A 261 -9.93 17.30 7.76
CA LEU A 261 -8.50 17.13 7.59
C LEU A 261 -8.17 16.53 6.22
N PHE A 262 -7.06 16.98 5.65
CA PHE A 262 -6.51 16.47 4.40
C PHE A 262 -7.41 16.65 3.15
N LEU A 263 -8.49 17.42 3.24
CA LEU A 263 -9.24 17.90 2.08
C LEU A 263 -8.57 19.14 1.49
N ASP A 264 -8.27 19.12 0.20
CA ASP A 264 -7.70 20.27 -0.51
C ASP A 264 -8.84 21.12 -1.09
N SER A 265 -9.21 22.19 -0.38
CA SER A 265 -10.35 23.02 -0.76
C SER A 265 -10.17 23.74 -2.11
N GLU A 266 -8.93 24.04 -2.50
CA GLU A 266 -8.65 24.70 -3.77
C GLU A 266 -8.85 23.73 -4.93
N LYS A 267 -8.22 22.55 -4.85
CA LYS A 267 -8.39 21.50 -5.88
C LYS A 267 -9.82 20.95 -5.94
N ILE A 268 -10.49 20.82 -4.79
CA ILE A 268 -11.92 20.42 -4.76
C ILE A 268 -12.77 21.45 -5.52
N ALA A 269 -12.50 22.75 -5.38
CA ALA A 269 -13.25 23.80 -6.08
C ALA A 269 -13.06 23.74 -7.60
N GLU A 270 -11.94 23.19 -8.07
CA GLU A 270 -11.63 22.99 -9.49
C GLU A 270 -12.11 21.64 -10.03
N SER A 271 -12.64 20.75 -9.19
CA SER A 271 -13.09 19.42 -9.57
C SER A 271 -14.61 19.26 -9.59
N ARG A 272 -15.07 18.08 -10.02
CA ARG A 272 -16.49 17.68 -9.96
C ARG A 272 -17.05 17.67 -8.53
N ALA A 273 -16.20 17.65 -7.51
CA ALA A 273 -16.57 17.69 -6.11
C ALA A 273 -16.75 19.12 -5.53
N SER A 274 -16.67 20.17 -6.36
CA SER A 274 -16.81 21.58 -5.96
C SER A 274 -18.08 21.94 -5.18
N LEU A 275 -19.12 21.11 -5.24
CA LEU A 275 -20.32 21.24 -4.40
C LEU A 275 -20.03 21.12 -2.89
N LEU A 276 -18.90 20.52 -2.51
CA LEU A 276 -18.45 20.43 -1.12
C LEU A 276 -17.89 21.75 -0.59
N THR A 277 -17.37 22.61 -1.46
CA THR A 277 -16.58 23.80 -1.07
C THR A 277 -17.29 24.72 -0.07
N PRO A 278 -18.59 25.07 -0.24
CA PRO A 278 -19.28 25.92 0.72
C PRO A 278 -19.41 25.27 2.11
N GLN A 279 -19.79 23.99 2.15
CA GLN A 279 -19.98 23.25 3.40
C GLN A 279 -18.66 23.01 4.13
N LEU A 280 -17.60 22.72 3.36
CA LEU A 280 -16.24 22.56 3.85
C LEU A 280 -15.74 23.85 4.52
N ALA A 281 -15.90 25.00 3.86
CA ALA A 281 -15.50 26.29 4.40
C ALA A 281 -16.27 26.65 5.68
N GLU A 282 -17.58 26.37 5.74
CA GLU A 282 -18.40 26.59 6.93
C GLU A 282 -18.03 25.65 8.08
N ARG A 283 -17.76 24.37 7.79
CA ARG A 283 -17.35 23.39 8.79
C ARG A 283 -16.02 23.79 9.44
N ARG A 284 -15.02 24.13 8.64
CA ARG A 284 -13.68 24.55 9.13
C ARG A 284 -13.71 25.76 10.06
N LYS A 285 -14.65 26.69 9.85
CA LYS A 285 -14.84 27.84 10.75
C LYS A 285 -15.31 27.43 12.15
N ARG A 286 -16.06 26.33 12.24
CA ARG A 286 -16.64 25.83 13.50
C ARG A 286 -15.75 24.81 14.20
N GLU A 287 -14.98 24.02 13.45
CA GLU A 287 -14.15 22.93 13.99
C GLU A 287 -13.27 23.37 15.17
N VAL A 288 -12.55 24.48 15.03
CA VAL A 288 -11.62 24.97 16.07
C VAL A 288 -12.35 25.37 17.34
N SER A 289 -13.50 26.04 17.22
CA SER A 289 -14.30 26.46 18.37
C SER A 289 -15.06 25.32 19.03
N GLU A 290 -15.24 24.19 18.33
CA GLU A 290 -15.89 22.99 18.86
C GLU A 290 -14.86 22.02 19.48
N ALA A 291 -13.60 22.09 19.06
CA ALA A 291 -12.53 21.22 19.54
C ALA A 291 -12.04 21.65 20.93
N PRO A 292 -12.24 20.84 21.99
CA PRO A 292 -11.79 21.17 23.32
C PRO A 292 -10.27 21.08 23.40
N VAL A 293 -9.64 22.03 24.09
CA VAL A 293 -8.26 21.95 24.56
C VAL A 293 -8.30 21.79 26.07
N PHE A 294 -7.92 20.61 26.54
CA PHE A 294 -7.93 20.31 27.96
C PHE A 294 -6.72 20.95 28.65
N LYS A 295 -6.98 21.69 29.72
CA LYS A 295 -5.95 22.34 30.53
C LYS A 295 -5.78 21.65 31.87
N GLN A 296 -4.53 21.34 32.22
CA GLN A 296 -4.16 20.85 33.53
C GLN A 296 -2.97 21.64 34.08
N GLY A 297 -3.26 22.57 35.00
CA GLY A 297 -2.25 23.51 35.51
C GLY A 297 -1.76 24.43 34.39
N ASN A 298 -0.48 24.30 34.01
CA ASN A 298 0.15 25.08 32.94
C ASN A 298 0.37 24.25 31.66
N SER A 299 -0.17 23.03 31.61
CA SER A 299 -0.09 22.15 30.43
C SER A 299 -1.43 22.11 29.71
N TYR A 300 -1.36 22.04 28.38
CA TYR A 300 -2.48 22.02 27.46
C TYR A 300 -2.38 20.80 26.55
N ASP A 301 -3.42 19.96 26.54
CA ASP A 301 -3.56 18.84 25.61
C ASP A 301 -4.23 19.31 24.30
N LEU A 302 -3.43 19.31 23.23
CA LEU A 302 -3.82 19.74 21.88
C LEU A 302 -4.35 18.60 21.01
N SER A 303 -4.46 17.37 21.54
CA SER A 303 -4.88 16.18 20.78
C SER A 303 -6.30 16.28 20.21
N GLY A 304 -7.19 17.10 20.80
CA GLY A 304 -8.48 17.42 20.19
C GLY A 304 -8.33 18.41 19.04
N LEU A 305 -7.66 19.53 19.30
CA LEU A 305 -7.47 20.60 18.33
C LEU A 305 -6.76 20.13 17.05
N VAL A 306 -5.80 19.21 17.17
CA VAL A 306 -5.04 18.68 16.03
C VAL A 306 -5.88 17.80 15.09
N LEU A 307 -7.09 17.38 15.49
CA LEU A 307 -8.04 16.67 14.64
C LEU A 307 -8.89 17.60 13.75
N THR A 308 -8.66 18.91 13.86
CA THR A 308 -9.28 19.96 13.03
C THR A 308 -8.31 20.45 11.96
N TYR A 309 -8.83 20.93 10.83
CA TYR A 309 -7.96 21.40 9.75
C TYR A 309 -7.02 22.53 10.18
N TYR A 310 -7.56 23.61 10.74
CA TYR A 310 -6.75 24.76 11.16
C TYR A 310 -5.88 24.45 12.37
N GLY A 311 -6.37 23.63 13.32
CA GLY A 311 -5.55 23.22 14.46
C GLY A 311 -4.32 22.43 14.01
N TYR A 312 -4.49 21.45 13.12
CA TYR A 312 -3.38 20.68 12.55
C TYR A 312 -2.35 21.54 11.82
N GLU A 313 -2.80 22.43 10.92
CA GLU A 313 -1.90 23.29 10.16
C GLU A 313 -1.15 24.28 11.06
N MET A 314 -1.82 24.89 12.04
CA MET A 314 -1.19 25.87 12.94
C MET A 314 -0.22 25.21 13.93
N ILE A 315 -0.58 24.08 14.54
CA ILE A 315 0.31 23.33 15.45
C ILE A 315 1.60 22.96 14.72
N ARG A 316 1.51 22.48 13.48
CA ARG A 316 2.69 22.17 12.64
C ARG A 316 3.48 23.40 12.25
N ALA A 317 2.81 24.50 11.91
CA ALA A 317 3.46 25.75 11.53
C ALA A 317 4.25 26.37 12.70
N VAL A 318 3.72 26.25 13.92
CA VAL A 318 4.40 26.72 15.15
C VAL A 318 5.47 25.71 15.63
N GLY A 319 5.33 24.43 15.29
CA GLY A 319 6.25 23.38 15.73
C GLY A 319 5.90 22.80 17.10
N LEU A 320 4.63 22.87 17.50
CA LEU A 320 4.15 22.31 18.77
C LEU A 320 3.88 20.81 18.64
N GLY A 321 3.87 20.14 19.80
CA GLY A 321 3.55 18.72 19.91
C GLY A 321 2.06 18.52 20.14
N LEU A 322 1.70 17.35 20.65
CA LEU A 322 0.34 17.09 21.15
C LEU A 322 0.07 17.76 22.50
N GLU A 323 1.13 18.23 23.17
CA GLU A 323 1.04 18.98 24.42
C GLU A 323 1.88 20.26 24.31
N THR A 324 1.45 21.30 25.02
CA THR A 324 2.20 22.56 25.13
C THR A 324 2.03 23.19 26.51
N MET A 325 2.96 24.08 26.86
CA MET A 325 2.82 24.97 28.03
C MET A 325 2.20 26.31 27.63
N ASP A 326 1.91 27.16 28.62
CA ASP A 326 1.30 28.50 28.47
C ASP A 326 1.86 29.30 27.27
N THR A 327 3.18 29.41 27.15
CA THR A 327 3.83 30.19 26.09
C THR A 327 3.50 29.69 24.68
N GLY A 328 3.42 28.37 24.49
CA GLY A 328 3.09 27.81 23.18
C GLY A 328 1.58 27.87 22.92
N PHE A 329 0.76 27.78 23.97
CA PHE A 329 -0.68 27.97 23.87
C PHE A 329 -1.05 29.40 23.49
N GLU A 330 -0.41 30.40 24.10
CA GLU A 330 -0.58 31.82 23.73
C GLU A 330 -0.19 32.07 22.27
N GLN A 331 0.96 31.54 21.84
CA GLN A 331 1.40 31.65 20.44
C GLN A 331 0.40 31.02 19.46
N LEU A 332 -0.15 29.86 19.80
CA LEU A 332 -1.17 29.19 18.99
C LEU A 332 -2.47 30.00 18.95
N GLY A 333 -2.88 30.58 20.08
CA GLY A 333 -4.03 31.47 20.21
C GLY A 333 -3.90 32.70 19.31
N ASP A 334 -2.75 33.37 19.33
CA ASP A 334 -2.46 34.53 18.47
C ASP A 334 -2.59 34.18 16.98
N CYS A 335 -2.03 33.05 16.55
CA CYS A 335 -2.12 32.58 15.17
C CYS A 335 -3.56 32.31 14.72
N LEU A 336 -4.36 31.64 15.56
CA LEU A 336 -5.76 31.33 15.26
C LEU A 336 -6.64 32.59 15.29
N GLN A 337 -6.36 33.53 16.18
CA GLN A 337 -7.09 34.80 16.27
C GLN A 337 -6.90 35.66 15.01
N VAL A 338 -5.71 35.65 14.40
CA VAL A 338 -5.47 36.30 13.10
C VAL A 338 -6.37 35.70 12.00
N ALA A 339 -6.69 34.41 12.09
CA ALA A 339 -7.64 33.74 11.19
C ALA A 339 -9.12 33.94 11.61
N GLY A 340 -9.39 34.69 12.68
CA GLY A 340 -10.73 34.91 13.21
C GLY A 340 -11.31 33.69 13.95
N LEU A 341 -10.45 32.81 14.45
CA LEU A 341 -10.82 31.56 15.13
C LEU A 341 -10.45 31.66 16.62
N CYS A 342 -11.26 31.05 17.48
CA CYS A 342 -11.04 31.02 18.92
C CYS A 342 -10.92 29.58 19.42
N ILE A 343 -9.95 29.33 20.30
CA ILE A 343 -9.77 28.02 20.94
C ILE A 343 -10.81 27.85 22.05
N ASN A 344 -11.38 26.65 22.17
CA ASN A 344 -12.24 26.26 23.27
C ASN A 344 -11.41 25.60 24.40
N GLU A 345 -10.99 26.37 25.39
CA GLU A 345 -10.30 25.86 26.58
C GLU A 345 -11.30 25.20 27.54
N THR A 346 -10.98 23.99 28.03
CA THR A 346 -11.80 23.27 29.02
C THR A 346 -10.94 22.69 30.15
N GLU A 347 -11.52 22.60 31.34
CA GLU A 347 -10.95 21.87 32.49
C GLU A 347 -11.61 20.49 32.70
N ASP A 348 -12.57 20.11 31.84
CA ASP A 348 -13.21 18.80 31.88
C ASP A 348 -12.58 17.84 30.86
N PRO A 349 -11.83 16.81 31.30
CA PRO A 349 -11.23 15.85 30.37
C PRO A 349 -12.28 15.00 29.62
N ALA A 350 -13.52 14.90 30.13
CA ALA A 350 -14.57 14.14 29.48
C ALA A 350 -15.05 14.79 28.16
N GLU A 351 -15.01 16.13 28.07
CA GLU A 351 -15.34 16.85 26.83
C GLU A 351 -14.35 16.51 25.72
N LEU A 352 -13.04 16.48 26.05
CA LEU A 352 -11.99 16.12 25.10
C LEU A 352 -12.12 14.67 24.62
N GLU A 353 -12.36 13.73 25.54
CA GLU A 353 -12.51 12.32 25.15
C GLU A 353 -13.78 12.09 24.31
N SER A 354 -14.91 12.70 24.69
CA SER A 354 -16.14 12.63 23.88
C SER A 354 -15.96 13.24 22.49
N PHE A 355 -15.19 14.32 22.36
CA PHE A 355 -14.85 14.90 21.06
C PHE A 355 -14.01 13.92 20.22
N LYS A 356 -12.96 13.31 20.79
CA LYS A 356 -12.11 12.34 20.08
C LYS A 356 -12.90 11.10 19.62
N GLU A 357 -13.92 10.67 20.35
CA GLU A 357 -14.77 9.53 19.96
C GLU A 357 -15.53 9.73 18.65
N SER A 358 -15.70 10.98 18.19
CA SER A 358 -16.31 11.28 16.89
C SER A 358 -15.42 11.00 15.68
N PHE A 359 -14.14 10.68 15.90
CA PHE A 359 -13.14 10.38 14.87
C PHE A 359 -12.69 8.93 14.97
N SER A 360 -12.39 8.30 13.84
CA SER A 360 -11.85 6.95 13.88
C SER A 360 -10.50 6.90 14.62
N LYS A 361 -10.24 5.79 15.32
CA LYS A 361 -8.93 5.55 15.94
C LYS A 361 -7.79 5.56 14.92
N SER A 362 -8.07 5.19 13.67
CA SER A 362 -7.10 5.18 12.57
C SER A 362 -6.70 6.59 12.15
N LEU A 363 -7.67 7.50 11.96
CA LEU A 363 -7.42 8.91 11.70
C LEU A 363 -6.62 9.56 12.84
N GLN A 364 -7.06 9.36 14.08
CA GLN A 364 -6.36 9.88 15.27
C GLN A 364 -4.90 9.45 15.28
N THR A 365 -4.64 8.14 15.14
CA THR A 365 -3.29 7.58 15.11
C THR A 365 -2.44 8.17 13.99
N TYR A 366 -3.01 8.30 12.78
CA TYR A 366 -2.33 8.83 11.60
C TYR A 366 -1.93 10.31 11.75
N VAL A 367 -2.79 11.12 12.36
CA VAL A 367 -2.57 12.54 12.61
C VAL A 367 -1.52 12.72 13.70
N TYR A 368 -1.67 12.03 14.84
CA TYR A 368 -0.76 12.15 15.97
C TYR A 368 0.68 11.78 15.60
N GLN A 369 0.86 10.67 14.89
CA GLN A 369 2.20 10.27 14.41
C GLN A 369 2.86 11.32 13.51
N ARG A 370 2.09 12.07 12.71
CA ARG A 370 2.65 13.15 11.87
C ARG A 370 3.11 14.36 12.65
N ILE A 371 2.44 14.67 13.75
CA ILE A 371 2.83 15.75 14.64
C ILE A 371 4.13 15.38 15.35
N GLU A 372 4.20 14.17 15.91
CA GLU A 372 5.42 13.66 16.54
C GLU A 372 6.61 13.63 15.58
N LEU A 373 6.40 13.18 14.34
CA LEU A 373 7.44 13.18 13.30
C LEU A 373 7.88 14.59 12.86
N SER A 374 7.04 15.61 13.03
CA SER A 374 7.41 17.00 12.70
C SER A 374 8.31 17.66 13.75
N GLN A 375 8.51 17.00 14.91
CA GLN A 375 9.39 17.48 15.98
C GLN A 375 10.82 16.91 15.94
N GLY A 376 11.07 15.89 15.11
CA GLY A 376 12.40 15.26 14.94
C GLY A 376 12.99 15.54 13.58
#